data_AF-A0A8H4UDS0-F1
#
_entry.id   AF-A0A8H4UDS0-F1
#
_cell.length_a   1.000
_cell.length_b   1.000
_cell.length_c   1.000
_cell.angle_alpha   90.00
_cell.angle_beta   90.00
_cell.angle_gamma   90.00
#
_symmetry.space_group_name_H-M   'P 1'
#
loop_
_entity.id
_entity.type
_entity.pdbx_description
1 polymer ?
#
loop_
_entity_poly.entity_id
_entity_poly.type
_entity_poly.pdbx_seq_one_letter_code
_entity_poly.pdbx_strand_id
1 'polypeptide(L)'
;MQSHAFSEKALTAQQDVIKTHLDTFIEQMKKQALPAGEDEVKESGDGVLDIVQWLNFLTFDTIGDLAFGSPFGCLLDPVNNTRYVQVIFSMIKVGNYFRAARRFPSPLKQLLMLAFVPRQLEEDRKYQIQVSKDKIDERMKSETDRADFMSYIFRAKDENAMTYPEYIGAAVIFLAAGSETTATLLSGALYLLLTHPDSLERLTAEIRTYFKSEVDIDMQSTANIPFLQAVLQESLRLYPPAPNTFPRRTPAPGQVICGRFVPAKTTPGICRIEDDHVSSSMEL
;
A
#
# COMPACT_ATOMS: atom_id res chain seq x y z
N MET A 1 -13.36 13.74 -5.94
CA MET A 1 -13.74 12.48 -6.63
C MET A 1 -13.36 11.26 -5.83
N GLN A 2 -12.06 10.95 -5.69
CA GLN A 2 -11.62 9.77 -4.92
C GLN A 2 -11.92 9.90 -3.41
N SER A 3 -12.01 11.11 -2.87
CA SER A 3 -12.32 11.37 -1.46
C SER A 3 -13.60 10.71 -0.95
N HIS A 4 -14.62 10.52 -1.80
CA HIS A 4 -15.85 9.83 -1.39
C HIS A 4 -15.65 8.32 -1.16
N ALA A 5 -14.76 7.70 -1.95
CA ALA A 5 -14.40 6.29 -1.81
C ALA A 5 -13.62 6.01 -0.51
N PHE A 6 -12.97 7.04 0.06
CA PHE A 6 -12.23 6.97 1.33
C PHE A 6 -12.97 7.61 2.51
N SER A 7 -14.28 7.85 2.38
CA SER A 7 -15.09 8.34 3.51
C SER A 7 -15.29 7.23 4.55
N GLU A 8 -15.46 7.60 5.82
CA GLU A 8 -15.70 6.64 6.91
C GLU A 8 -16.84 5.67 6.58
N LYS A 9 -17.97 6.20 6.07
CA LYS A 9 -19.11 5.39 5.63
C LYS A 9 -18.75 4.40 4.52
N ALA A 10 -17.93 4.81 3.54
CA ALA A 10 -17.49 3.93 2.46
C ALA A 10 -16.53 2.84 2.97
N LEU A 11 -15.64 3.18 3.90
CA LEU A 11 -14.72 2.24 4.53
C LEU A 11 -15.46 1.21 5.39
N THR A 12 -16.43 1.62 6.21
CA THR A 12 -17.24 0.68 7.00
C THR A 12 -18.04 -0.27 6.10
N ALA A 13 -18.54 0.20 4.96
CA ALA A 13 -19.23 -0.66 3.98
C ALA A 13 -18.32 -1.71 3.32
N GLN A 14 -16.99 -1.56 3.45
CA GLN A 14 -15.99 -2.45 2.89
C GLN A 14 -15.37 -3.40 3.93
N GLN A 15 -15.81 -3.32 5.19
CA GLN A 15 -15.26 -4.12 6.28
C GLN A 15 -15.28 -5.62 6.00
N ASP A 16 -16.41 -6.15 5.50
CA ASP A 16 -16.57 -7.59 5.27
C ASP A 16 -15.57 -8.12 4.24
N VAL A 17 -15.19 -7.28 3.27
CA VAL A 17 -14.16 -7.59 2.27
C VAL A 17 -12.81 -7.74 2.94
N ILE A 18 -12.42 -6.76 3.76
CA ILE A 18 -11.16 -6.78 4.50
C ILE A 18 -11.11 -8.01 5.41
N LYS A 19 -12.22 -8.30 6.12
CA LYS A 19 -12.33 -9.47 7.01
C LYS A 19 -12.16 -10.79 6.26
N THR A 20 -12.77 -10.94 5.09
CA THR A 20 -12.62 -12.14 4.25
C THR A 20 -11.16 -12.42 3.88
N HIS A 21 -10.40 -11.38 3.49
CA HIS A 21 -8.98 -11.51 3.17
C HIS A 21 -8.12 -11.78 4.40
N LEU A 22 -8.45 -11.17 5.55
CA LEU A 22 -7.78 -11.44 6.83
C LEU A 22 -8.00 -12.88 7.30
N ASP A 23 -9.23 -13.39 7.23
CA ASP A 23 -9.55 -14.78 7.61
C ASP A 23 -8.78 -15.76 6.72
N THR A 24 -8.77 -15.51 5.40
CA THR A 24 -7.99 -16.31 4.43
C THR A 24 -6.50 -16.26 4.75
N PHE A 25 -5.94 -15.07 5.04
CA PHE A 25 -4.55 -14.91 5.43
C PHE A 25 -4.23 -15.69 6.71
N ILE A 26 -5.06 -15.59 7.76
CA ILE A 26 -4.86 -16.32 9.02
C ILE A 26 -4.91 -17.83 8.78
N GLU A 27 -5.83 -18.31 7.95
CA GLU A 27 -5.93 -19.72 7.59
C GLU A 27 -4.65 -20.22 6.88
N GLN A 28 -4.15 -19.46 5.90
CA GLN A 28 -2.90 -19.80 5.20
C GLN A 28 -1.70 -19.78 6.14
N MET A 29 -1.62 -18.77 7.02
CA MET A 29 -0.57 -18.69 8.03
C MET A 29 -0.59 -19.90 8.98
N LYS A 30 -1.78 -20.34 9.43
CA LYS A 30 -1.92 -21.54 10.28
C LYS A 30 -1.49 -22.81 9.56
N LYS A 31 -1.85 -22.97 8.27
CA LYS A 31 -1.45 -24.12 7.45
C LYS A 31 0.07 -24.21 7.27
N GLN A 32 0.73 -23.07 7.07
CA GLN A 32 2.16 -23.02 6.79
C GLN A 32 3.04 -22.99 8.05
N ALA A 33 2.51 -22.52 9.18
CA ALA A 33 3.24 -22.44 10.46
C ALA A 33 3.31 -23.77 11.22
N LEU A 34 2.44 -24.73 10.91
CA LEU A 34 2.51 -26.07 11.51
C LEU A 34 3.55 -26.92 10.75
N PRO A 35 4.51 -27.55 11.45
CA PRO A 35 5.40 -28.52 10.81
C PRO A 35 4.56 -29.67 10.27
N ALA A 36 4.89 -30.18 9.08
CA ALA A 36 4.22 -31.33 8.49
C ALA A 36 4.18 -32.49 9.50
N GLY A 37 2.98 -32.89 9.93
CA GLY A 37 2.81 -34.16 10.66
C GLY A 37 3.10 -35.34 9.72
N GLU A 38 3.58 -36.46 10.27
CA GLU A 38 3.99 -37.64 9.47
C GLU A 38 2.88 -38.20 8.56
N ASP A 39 1.61 -37.86 8.81
CA ASP A 39 0.43 -38.37 8.08
C ASP A 39 -0.43 -37.29 7.37
N GLU A 40 -0.03 -36.01 7.40
CA GLU A 40 -0.77 -34.94 6.69
C GLU A 40 -0.02 -34.45 5.44
N VAL A 41 -0.80 -34.18 4.40
CA VAL A 41 -0.42 -33.87 3.03
C VAL A 41 0.72 -32.84 2.95
N LYS A 42 1.56 -32.96 1.92
CA LYS A 42 2.71 -32.13 1.50
C LYS A 42 2.47 -30.59 1.37
N GLU A 43 1.44 -30.03 1.98
CA GLU A 43 1.10 -28.60 1.98
C GLU A 43 1.56 -27.85 3.23
N SER A 44 2.11 -28.53 4.24
CA SER A 44 2.67 -27.92 5.45
C SER A 44 4.12 -27.46 5.21
N GLY A 45 4.43 -26.22 5.62
CA GLY A 45 5.77 -25.62 5.51
C GLY A 45 6.78 -26.20 6.51
N ASP A 46 8.02 -25.70 6.46
CA ASP A 46 9.11 -26.07 7.39
C ASP A 46 9.01 -25.37 8.76
N GLY A 47 7.91 -24.68 9.02
CA GLY A 47 7.68 -23.87 10.22
C GLY A 47 8.27 -22.45 10.15
N VAL A 48 8.89 -22.05 9.03
CA VAL A 48 9.41 -20.69 8.81
C VAL A 48 8.63 -20.02 7.69
N LEU A 49 8.12 -18.81 7.95
CA LEU A 49 7.36 -18.04 6.97
C LEU A 49 7.98 -16.66 6.72
N ASP A 50 8.04 -16.28 5.45
CA ASP A 50 8.31 -14.90 5.06
C ASP A 50 7.04 -14.05 5.26
N ILE A 51 6.89 -13.48 6.46
CA ILE A 51 5.74 -12.66 6.81
C ILE A 51 5.59 -11.41 5.93
N VAL A 52 6.71 -10.88 5.40
CA VAL A 52 6.68 -9.69 4.54
C VAL A 52 6.01 -10.03 3.21
N GLN A 53 6.33 -11.20 2.65
CA GLN A 53 5.67 -11.69 1.45
C GLN A 53 4.17 -11.95 1.69
N TRP A 54 3.81 -12.60 2.79
CA TRP A 54 2.41 -12.88 3.13
C TRP A 54 1.58 -11.61 3.36
N LEU A 55 2.15 -10.60 4.02
CA LEU A 55 1.50 -9.29 4.19
C LEU A 55 1.33 -8.56 2.86
N ASN A 56 2.28 -8.72 1.92
CA ASN A 56 2.12 -8.21 0.57
C ASN A 56 0.98 -8.91 -0.16
N PHE A 57 0.85 -10.24 -0.06
CA PHE A 57 -0.30 -10.96 -0.64
C PHE A 57 -1.63 -10.49 -0.05
N LEU A 58 -1.72 -10.36 1.27
CA LEU A 58 -2.91 -9.86 1.96
C LEU A 58 -3.32 -8.48 1.46
N THR A 59 -2.38 -7.53 1.46
CA THR A 59 -2.70 -6.16 1.08
C THR A 59 -2.97 -6.01 -0.41
N PHE A 60 -2.34 -6.84 -1.27
CA PHE A 60 -2.57 -6.85 -2.70
C PHE A 60 -3.95 -7.41 -3.07
N ASP A 61 -4.37 -8.51 -2.46
CA ASP A 61 -5.72 -9.06 -2.65
C ASP A 61 -6.78 -8.12 -2.07
N THR A 62 -6.53 -7.55 -0.90
CA THR A 62 -7.44 -6.58 -0.27
C THR A 62 -7.63 -5.36 -1.18
N ILE A 63 -6.56 -4.68 -1.61
CA ILE A 63 -6.72 -3.49 -2.46
C ILE A 63 -7.30 -3.83 -3.82
N GLY A 64 -6.97 -5.00 -4.38
CA GLY A 64 -7.57 -5.47 -5.63
C GLY A 64 -9.07 -5.60 -5.53
N ASP A 65 -9.55 -6.18 -4.43
CA ASP A 65 -10.96 -6.38 -4.18
C ASP A 65 -11.68 -5.06 -3.83
N LEU A 66 -11.05 -4.19 -3.02
CA LEU A 66 -11.59 -2.86 -2.67
C LEU A 66 -11.64 -1.90 -3.86
N ALA A 67 -10.69 -2.01 -4.79
CA ALA A 67 -10.62 -1.14 -5.96
C ALA A 67 -11.45 -1.69 -7.12
N PHE A 68 -11.31 -2.97 -7.46
CA PHE A 68 -11.83 -3.55 -8.69
C PHE A 68 -12.91 -4.61 -8.46
N GLY A 69 -13.38 -4.79 -7.23
CA GLY A 69 -14.40 -5.78 -6.88
C GLY A 69 -13.97 -7.23 -7.09
N SER A 70 -12.68 -7.49 -7.32
CA SER A 70 -12.13 -8.82 -7.50
C SER A 70 -10.68 -8.90 -6.99
N PRO A 71 -10.33 -9.90 -6.14
CA PRO A 71 -8.95 -10.09 -5.70
C PRO A 71 -8.04 -10.58 -6.82
N PHE A 72 -6.73 -10.63 -6.56
CA PHE A 72 -5.73 -11.20 -7.46
C PHE A 72 -5.47 -12.69 -7.20
N GLY A 73 -5.91 -13.20 -6.05
CA GLY A 73 -5.71 -14.59 -5.64
C GLY A 73 -4.30 -14.85 -5.14
N CYS A 74 -3.60 -13.82 -4.67
CA CYS A 74 -2.24 -13.96 -4.13
C CYS A 74 -2.20 -14.81 -2.86
N LEU A 75 -3.23 -14.76 -2.01
CA LEU A 75 -3.32 -15.56 -0.78
C LEU A 75 -3.60 -17.04 -1.06
N LEU A 76 -4.41 -17.34 -2.08
CA LEU A 76 -4.85 -18.70 -2.41
C LEU A 76 -3.89 -19.43 -3.36
N ASP A 77 -3.28 -18.69 -4.29
CA ASP A 77 -2.31 -19.22 -5.24
C ASP A 77 -1.08 -18.29 -5.32
N PRO A 78 -0.24 -18.29 -4.28
CA PRO A 78 0.98 -17.49 -4.26
C PRO A 78 1.88 -17.76 -5.47
N VAL A 79 2.04 -19.03 -5.87
CA VAL A 79 3.00 -19.44 -6.89
C VAL A 79 2.70 -18.79 -8.23
N ASN A 80 1.44 -18.78 -8.65
CA ASN A 80 1.06 -18.21 -9.95
C ASN A 80 0.87 -16.69 -9.90
N ASN A 81 0.52 -16.12 -8.75
CA ASN A 81 0.13 -14.71 -8.63
C ASN A 81 1.22 -13.80 -8.02
N THR A 82 2.36 -14.34 -7.57
CA THR A 82 3.47 -13.57 -6.99
C THR A 82 4.01 -12.49 -7.94
N ARG A 83 3.92 -12.71 -9.27
CA ARG A 83 4.42 -11.75 -10.26
C ARG A 83 3.77 -10.38 -10.11
N TYR A 84 2.49 -10.31 -9.73
CA TYR A 84 1.79 -9.03 -9.54
C TYR A 84 2.46 -8.16 -8.48
N VAL A 85 2.87 -8.78 -7.36
CA VAL A 85 3.56 -8.12 -6.25
C VAL A 85 4.97 -7.70 -6.67
N GLN A 86 5.73 -8.60 -7.31
CA GLN A 86 7.14 -8.36 -7.66
C GLN A 86 7.34 -7.16 -8.59
N VAL A 87 6.38 -6.89 -9.48
CA VAL A 87 6.52 -5.81 -10.47
C VAL A 87 6.20 -4.43 -9.90
N ILE A 88 5.57 -4.32 -8.70
CA ILE A 88 5.16 -3.04 -8.09
C ILE A 88 6.30 -2.02 -8.10
N PHE A 89 7.50 -2.45 -7.71
CA PHE A 89 8.67 -1.58 -7.61
C PHE A 89 9.29 -1.18 -8.95
N SER A 90 8.94 -1.86 -10.05
CA SER A 90 9.51 -1.57 -11.36
C SER A 90 9.13 -0.17 -11.84
N MET A 91 7.92 0.31 -11.55
CA MET A 91 7.53 1.70 -11.87
C MET A 91 8.40 2.73 -11.13
N ILE A 92 8.77 2.45 -9.88
CA ILE A 92 9.58 3.35 -9.04
C ILE A 92 11.00 3.41 -9.60
N LYS A 93 11.56 2.25 -9.96
CA LYS A 93 12.87 2.13 -10.60
C LYS A 93 12.91 2.91 -11.93
N VAL A 94 11.93 2.72 -12.81
CA VAL A 94 11.82 3.48 -14.08
C VAL A 94 11.70 4.99 -13.81
N GLY A 95 10.92 5.39 -12.81
CA GLY A 95 10.80 6.77 -12.39
C GLY A 95 12.14 7.41 -12.01
N ASN A 96 13.04 6.66 -11.36
CA ASN A 96 14.38 7.13 -11.02
C ASN A 96 15.26 7.36 -12.25
N TYR A 97 15.24 6.43 -13.22
CA TYR A 97 15.91 6.64 -14.51
C TYR A 97 15.38 7.88 -15.23
N PHE A 98 14.06 8.04 -15.29
CA PHE A 98 13.44 9.21 -15.91
C PHE A 98 13.83 10.52 -15.23
N ARG A 99 13.86 10.55 -13.89
CA ARG A 99 14.31 11.70 -13.10
C ARG A 99 15.77 12.04 -13.37
N ALA A 100 16.64 11.04 -13.46
CA ALA A 100 18.05 11.24 -13.81
C ALA A 100 18.22 11.78 -15.23
N ALA A 101 17.55 11.17 -16.21
CA ALA A 101 17.62 11.55 -17.63
C ALA A 101 17.04 12.94 -17.90
N ARG A 102 16.03 13.39 -17.15
CA ARG A 102 15.41 14.72 -17.28
C ARG A 102 16.40 15.88 -17.03
N ARG A 103 17.54 15.62 -16.39
CA ARG A 103 18.60 16.61 -16.19
C ARG A 103 19.34 16.99 -17.48
N PHE A 104 19.19 16.20 -18.53
CA PHE A 104 19.84 16.42 -19.82
C PHE A 104 18.82 16.94 -20.85
N PRO A 105 19.23 17.84 -21.76
CA PRO A 105 18.36 18.28 -22.85
C PRO A 105 18.14 17.16 -23.87
N SER A 106 17.07 17.27 -24.67
CA SER A 106 16.89 16.42 -25.85
C SER A 106 17.99 16.73 -26.88
N PRO A 107 18.52 15.74 -27.63
CA PRO A 107 18.10 14.32 -27.69
C PRO A 107 18.82 13.40 -26.67
N LEU A 108 19.78 13.94 -25.89
CA LEU A 108 20.59 13.15 -24.96
C LEU A 108 19.72 12.43 -23.92
N LYS A 109 18.66 13.08 -23.42
CA LYS A 109 17.65 12.45 -22.55
C LYS A 109 17.10 11.15 -23.14
N GLN A 110 16.69 11.14 -24.40
CA GLN A 110 16.10 9.98 -25.07
C GLN A 110 17.13 8.86 -25.24
N LEU A 111 18.37 9.23 -25.62
CA LEU A 111 19.47 8.28 -25.74
C LEU A 111 19.78 7.61 -24.40
N LEU A 112 19.85 8.40 -23.31
CA LEU A 112 20.10 7.87 -21.96
C LEU A 112 18.98 6.95 -21.50
N MET A 113 17.71 7.29 -21.76
CA MET A 113 16.59 6.41 -21.44
C MET A 113 16.67 5.08 -22.20
N LEU A 114 16.98 5.11 -23.51
CA LEU A 114 17.10 3.89 -24.31
C LEU A 114 18.30 3.03 -23.91
N ALA A 115 19.42 3.67 -23.56
CA ALA A 115 20.67 2.97 -23.24
C ALA A 115 20.68 2.38 -21.82
N PHE A 116 20.12 3.09 -20.83
CA PHE A 116 20.30 2.75 -19.42
C PHE A 116 19.09 2.14 -18.74
N VAL A 117 17.87 2.26 -19.29
CA VAL A 117 16.71 1.58 -18.70
C VAL A 117 16.76 0.09 -19.04
N PRO A 118 16.84 -0.82 -18.05
CA PRO A 118 16.81 -2.25 -18.32
C PRO A 118 15.50 -2.67 -19.00
N ARG A 119 15.61 -3.53 -20.02
CA ARG A 119 14.44 -4.04 -20.77
C ARG A 119 13.40 -4.69 -19.87
N GLN A 120 13.83 -5.42 -18.84
CA GLN A 120 12.95 -6.03 -17.85
C GLN A 120 12.01 -5.02 -17.20
N LEU A 121 12.49 -3.81 -16.88
CA LEU A 121 11.63 -2.80 -16.23
C LEU A 121 10.56 -2.25 -17.18
N GLU A 122 10.85 -2.17 -18.48
CA GLU A 122 9.84 -1.81 -19.48
C GLU A 122 8.83 -2.94 -19.69
N GLU A 123 9.27 -4.20 -19.64
CA GLU A 123 8.37 -5.37 -19.68
C GLU A 123 7.46 -5.43 -18.45
N ASP A 124 8.01 -5.21 -17.26
CA ASP A 124 7.26 -5.16 -16.02
C ASP A 124 6.24 -4.02 -16.02
N ARG A 125 6.63 -2.83 -16.53
CA ARG A 125 5.73 -1.69 -16.68
C ARG A 125 4.58 -2.01 -17.64
N LYS A 126 4.86 -2.65 -18.78
CA LYS A 126 3.83 -3.08 -19.73
C LYS A 126 2.89 -4.10 -19.09
N TYR A 127 3.45 -5.06 -18.36
CA TYR A 127 2.67 -6.05 -17.62
C TYR A 127 1.74 -5.38 -16.60
N GLN A 128 2.23 -4.44 -15.77
CA GLN A 128 1.37 -3.70 -14.83
C GLN A 128 0.22 -2.95 -15.50
N ILE A 129 0.51 -2.26 -16.61
CA ILE A 129 -0.50 -1.54 -17.38
C ILE A 129 -1.53 -2.52 -17.93
N GLN A 130 -1.08 -3.66 -18.45
CA GLN A 130 -1.97 -4.69 -19.00
C GLN A 130 -2.87 -5.28 -17.92
N VAL A 131 -2.31 -5.67 -16.77
CA VAL A 131 -3.08 -6.19 -15.63
C VAL A 131 -4.10 -5.17 -15.12
N SER A 132 -3.69 -3.91 -15.01
CA SER A 132 -4.60 -2.83 -14.59
C SER A 132 -5.72 -2.63 -15.60
N LYS A 133 -5.40 -2.75 -16.90
CA LYS A 133 -6.37 -2.67 -17.99
C LYS A 133 -7.37 -3.83 -17.91
N ASP A 134 -6.88 -5.06 -17.75
CA ASP A 134 -7.73 -6.25 -17.68
C ASP A 134 -8.70 -6.16 -16.49
N LYS A 135 -8.22 -5.73 -15.31
CA LYS A 135 -9.08 -5.50 -14.13
C LYS A 135 -10.13 -4.42 -14.34
N ILE A 136 -9.76 -3.31 -14.99
CA ILE A 136 -10.70 -2.24 -15.32
C ILE A 136 -11.75 -2.72 -16.33
N ASP A 137 -11.33 -3.45 -17.37
CA ASP A 137 -12.22 -3.98 -18.40
C ASP A 137 -13.20 -5.01 -17.82
N GLU A 138 -12.73 -5.91 -16.94
CA GLU A 138 -13.58 -6.85 -16.19
C GLU A 138 -14.59 -6.10 -15.32
N ARG A 139 -14.13 -5.10 -14.56
CA ARG A 139 -14.99 -4.32 -13.67
C ARG A 139 -16.03 -3.47 -14.42
N MET A 140 -15.71 -2.97 -15.61
CA MET A 140 -16.66 -2.26 -16.47
C MET A 140 -17.72 -3.19 -17.06
N LYS A 141 -17.39 -4.46 -17.30
CA LYS A 141 -18.34 -5.46 -17.80
C LYS A 141 -19.21 -6.07 -16.69
N SER A 142 -18.75 -6.04 -15.45
CA SER A 142 -19.50 -6.60 -14.32
C SER A 142 -20.68 -5.70 -13.94
N GLU A 143 -21.89 -6.23 -14.01
CA GLU A 143 -23.08 -5.61 -13.42
C GLU A 143 -23.12 -5.98 -11.92
N THR A 144 -22.61 -5.08 -11.08
CA THR A 144 -22.64 -5.26 -9.62
C THR A 144 -23.05 -3.97 -8.92
N ASP A 145 -23.93 -4.11 -7.94
CA ASP A 145 -24.35 -3.02 -7.05
C ASP A 145 -23.33 -2.75 -5.93
N ARG A 146 -22.25 -3.55 -5.87
CA ARG A 146 -21.20 -3.41 -4.86
C ARG A 146 -20.55 -2.03 -4.93
N ALA A 147 -20.39 -1.41 -3.76
CA ALA A 147 -19.68 -0.15 -3.60
C ALA A 147 -18.16 -0.39 -3.43
N ASP A 148 -17.43 -0.29 -4.53
CA ASP A 148 -15.96 -0.30 -4.57
C ASP A 148 -15.42 1.06 -5.05
N PHE A 149 -14.10 1.27 -5.04
CA PHE A 149 -13.54 2.56 -5.44
C PHE A 149 -13.89 2.93 -6.88
N MET A 150 -13.88 1.94 -7.79
CA MET A 150 -14.24 2.16 -9.18
C MET A 150 -15.74 2.45 -9.35
N SER A 151 -16.63 1.91 -8.52
CA SER A 151 -18.05 2.28 -8.48
C SER A 151 -18.23 3.78 -8.25
N TYR A 152 -17.46 4.38 -7.33
CA TYR A 152 -17.53 5.82 -7.08
C TYR A 152 -16.91 6.64 -8.21
N ILE A 153 -15.83 6.15 -8.79
CA ILE A 153 -15.12 6.80 -9.89
C ILE A 153 -15.94 6.79 -11.19
N PHE A 154 -16.58 5.66 -11.53
CA PHE A 154 -17.45 5.53 -12.71
C PHE A 154 -18.76 6.32 -12.58
N ARG A 155 -19.23 6.57 -11.35
CA ARG A 155 -20.42 7.39 -11.09
C ARG A 155 -20.17 8.89 -11.27
N ALA A 156 -18.93 9.34 -11.36
CA ALA A 156 -18.61 10.74 -11.64
C ALA A 156 -19.07 11.11 -13.06
N LYS A 157 -19.77 12.25 -13.21
CA LYS A 157 -20.29 12.76 -14.48
C LYS A 157 -19.63 14.10 -14.86
N ASP A 158 -19.81 14.47 -16.13
CA ASP A 158 -19.47 15.77 -16.72
C ASP A 158 -17.98 16.15 -16.59
N GLU A 159 -17.65 17.35 -16.11
CA GLU A 159 -16.28 17.87 -15.99
C GLU A 159 -15.37 17.05 -15.05
N ASN A 160 -15.97 16.13 -14.28
CA ASN A 160 -15.27 15.23 -13.37
C ASN A 160 -15.17 13.80 -13.92
N ALA A 161 -15.64 13.50 -15.14
CA ALA A 161 -15.49 12.15 -15.68
C ALA A 161 -14.01 11.88 -16.05
N MET A 162 -13.45 10.77 -15.57
CA MET A 162 -12.12 10.32 -16.00
C MET A 162 -12.21 9.64 -17.37
N THR A 163 -11.19 9.86 -18.19
CA THR A 163 -10.98 9.14 -19.44
C THR A 163 -10.48 7.72 -19.19
N TYR A 164 -10.60 6.85 -20.18
CA TYR A 164 -10.13 5.46 -20.06
C TYR A 164 -8.63 5.34 -19.70
N PRO A 165 -7.71 6.11 -20.29
CA PRO A 165 -6.32 6.13 -19.85
C PRO A 165 -6.14 6.60 -18.39
N GLU A 166 -6.99 7.51 -17.91
CA GLU A 166 -6.96 7.97 -16.52
C GLU A 166 -7.46 6.89 -15.55
N TYR A 167 -8.44 6.05 -15.94
CA TYR A 167 -8.84 4.89 -15.14
C TYR A 167 -7.70 3.89 -14.97
N ILE A 168 -6.99 3.56 -16.06
CA ILE A 168 -5.81 2.69 -16.00
C ILE A 168 -4.74 3.32 -15.09
N GLY A 169 -4.49 4.64 -15.24
CA GLY A 169 -3.55 5.36 -14.38
C GLY A 169 -3.93 5.31 -12.90
N ALA A 170 -5.20 5.50 -12.57
CA ALA A 170 -5.72 5.40 -11.21
C ALA A 170 -5.57 3.97 -10.66
N ALA A 171 -5.86 2.95 -11.47
CA ALA A 171 -5.70 1.54 -11.10
C ALA A 171 -4.25 1.18 -10.72
N VAL A 172 -3.28 1.61 -11.54
CA VAL A 172 -1.85 1.42 -11.23
C VAL A 172 -1.48 2.10 -9.91
N ILE A 173 -2.00 3.30 -9.67
CA ILE A 173 -1.74 4.04 -8.43
C ILE A 173 -2.37 3.34 -7.23
N PHE A 174 -3.62 2.89 -7.29
CA PHE A 174 -4.27 2.19 -6.18
C PHE A 174 -3.52 0.91 -5.82
N LEU A 175 -3.16 0.11 -6.82
CA LEU A 175 -2.40 -1.11 -6.59
C LEU A 175 -1.09 -0.83 -5.88
N ALA A 176 -0.27 0.06 -6.41
CA ALA A 176 1.05 0.31 -5.83
C ALA A 176 1.00 1.07 -4.51
N ALA A 177 0.14 2.08 -4.39
CA ALA A 177 0.09 2.93 -3.20
C ALA A 177 -0.66 2.25 -2.05
N GLY A 178 -1.68 1.41 -2.32
CA GLY A 178 -2.51 0.81 -1.27
C GLY A 178 -2.01 -0.54 -0.75
N SER A 179 -1.25 -1.30 -1.54
CA SER A 179 -0.71 -2.59 -1.10
C SER A 179 0.60 -2.44 -0.33
N GLU A 180 1.69 -2.13 -1.03
CA GLU A 180 3.06 -2.16 -0.54
C GLU A 180 3.29 -1.28 0.70
N THR A 181 2.66 -0.09 0.75
CA THR A 181 2.83 0.83 1.89
C THR A 181 2.25 0.24 3.18
N THR A 182 1.06 -0.36 3.08
CA THR A 182 0.39 -1.04 4.19
C THR A 182 1.17 -2.28 4.61
N ALA A 183 1.65 -3.08 3.66
CA ALA A 183 2.46 -4.27 3.94
C ALA A 183 3.76 -3.91 4.66
N THR A 184 4.42 -2.83 4.22
CA THR A 184 5.65 -2.32 4.86
C THR A 184 5.40 -1.88 6.30
N LEU A 185 4.32 -1.12 6.55
CA LEU A 185 3.94 -0.71 7.90
C LEU A 185 3.70 -1.92 8.82
N LEU A 186 2.88 -2.87 8.37
CA LEU A 186 2.54 -4.06 9.14
C LEU A 186 3.77 -4.94 9.39
N SER A 187 4.68 -5.04 8.41
CA SER A 187 5.95 -5.75 8.56
C SER A 187 6.83 -5.09 9.63
N GLY A 188 6.96 -3.76 9.59
CA GLY A 188 7.68 -3.00 10.62
C GLY A 188 7.06 -3.14 12.00
N ALA A 189 5.72 -3.09 12.09
CA ALA A 189 4.99 -3.27 13.34
C ALA A 189 5.22 -4.66 13.95
N LEU A 190 5.10 -5.72 13.14
CA LEU A 190 5.38 -7.09 13.59
C LEU A 190 6.84 -7.26 14.02
N TYR A 191 7.80 -6.73 13.25
CA TYR A 191 9.21 -6.77 13.62
C TYR A 191 9.46 -6.09 14.99
N LEU A 192 8.91 -4.89 15.20
CA LEU A 192 9.05 -4.15 16.45
C LEU A 192 8.42 -4.90 17.63
N LEU A 193 7.23 -5.48 17.45
CA LEU A 193 6.57 -6.27 18.49
C LEU A 193 7.37 -7.54 18.84
N LEU A 194 7.86 -8.26 17.83
CA LEU A 194 8.64 -9.49 18.04
C LEU A 194 10.00 -9.23 18.69
N THR A 195 10.57 -8.04 18.50
CA THR A 195 11.84 -7.63 19.12
C THR A 195 11.68 -6.94 20.49
N HIS A 196 10.44 -6.58 20.86
CA HIS A 196 10.12 -5.94 22.15
C HIS A 196 9.01 -6.74 22.86
N PRO A 197 9.35 -7.87 23.53
CA PRO A 197 8.37 -8.79 24.11
C PRO A 197 7.39 -8.14 25.08
N ASP A 198 7.83 -7.17 25.88
CA ASP A 198 6.97 -6.44 26.83
C ASP A 198 5.82 -5.71 26.11
N SER A 199 6.11 -5.10 24.95
CA SER A 199 5.12 -4.42 24.12
C SER A 199 4.16 -5.42 23.48
N LEU A 200 4.68 -6.56 23.01
CA LEU A 200 3.85 -7.63 22.45
C LEU A 200 2.91 -8.24 23.50
N GLU A 201 3.40 -8.52 24.70
CA GLU A 201 2.61 -9.05 25.81
C GLU A 201 1.51 -8.05 26.20
N ARG A 202 1.86 -6.77 26.36
CA ARG A 202 0.90 -5.71 26.68
C ARG A 202 -0.18 -5.57 25.62
N LEU A 203 0.18 -5.53 24.33
CA LEU A 203 -0.80 -5.43 23.24
C LEU A 203 -1.70 -6.67 23.20
N THR A 204 -1.11 -7.85 23.36
CA THR A 204 -1.86 -9.11 23.38
C THR A 204 -2.85 -9.15 24.54
N ALA A 205 -2.44 -8.71 25.73
CA ALA A 205 -3.31 -8.63 26.90
C ALA A 205 -4.45 -7.62 26.70
N GLU A 206 -4.16 -6.45 26.12
CA GLU A 206 -5.18 -5.43 25.81
C GLU A 206 -6.23 -5.97 24.84
N ILE A 207 -5.82 -6.58 23.71
CA ILE A 207 -6.72 -7.14 22.71
C ILE A 207 -7.58 -8.27 23.31
N ARG A 208 -6.96 -9.22 24.03
CA ARG A 208 -7.66 -10.36 24.63
C ARG A 208 -8.59 -9.98 25.79
N THR A 209 -8.36 -8.83 26.42
CA THR A 209 -9.25 -8.29 27.46
C THR A 209 -10.41 -7.52 26.84
N TYR A 210 -10.16 -6.79 25.75
CA TYR A 210 -11.15 -5.96 25.08
C TYR A 210 -12.19 -6.79 24.32
N PHE A 211 -11.76 -7.86 23.65
CA PHE A 211 -12.63 -8.74 22.86
C PHE A 211 -12.88 -10.08 23.54
N LYS A 212 -14.14 -10.53 23.53
CA LYS A 212 -14.52 -11.86 24.05
C LYS A 212 -14.43 -12.94 22.99
N SER A 213 -14.62 -12.56 21.73
CA SER A 213 -14.58 -13.46 20.58
C SER A 213 -13.98 -12.75 19.36
N GLU A 214 -13.41 -13.52 18.43
CA GLU A 214 -12.90 -13.01 17.15
C GLU A 214 -14.00 -12.33 16.31
N VAL A 215 -15.27 -12.73 16.50
CA VAL A 215 -16.40 -12.11 15.77
C VAL A 215 -16.67 -10.67 16.20
N ASP A 216 -16.23 -10.27 17.40
CA ASP A 216 -16.40 -8.91 17.94
C ASP A 216 -15.37 -7.91 17.38
N ILE A 217 -14.38 -8.41 16.64
CA ILE A 217 -13.32 -7.60 16.04
C ILE A 217 -13.82 -7.01 14.73
N ASP A 218 -13.94 -5.68 14.70
CA ASP A 218 -14.40 -4.89 13.57
C ASP A 218 -13.62 -3.57 13.45
N MET A 219 -13.85 -2.80 12.38
CA MET A 219 -13.11 -1.57 12.13
C MET A 219 -13.36 -0.49 13.20
N GLN A 220 -14.57 -0.40 13.74
CA GLN A 220 -14.92 0.61 14.74
C GLN A 220 -14.40 0.22 16.11
N SER A 221 -14.47 -1.07 16.45
CA SER A 221 -14.04 -1.59 17.74
C SER A 221 -12.51 -1.51 17.89
N THR A 222 -11.76 -1.77 16.82
CA THR A 222 -10.28 -1.65 16.79
C THR A 222 -9.77 -0.21 16.78
N ALA A 223 -10.54 0.74 16.26
CA ALA A 223 -10.18 2.17 16.24
C ALA A 223 -10.04 2.77 17.65
N ASN A 224 -10.72 2.19 18.64
CA ASN A 224 -10.80 2.74 20.00
C ASN A 224 -9.78 2.13 20.99
N ILE A 225 -8.87 1.29 20.53
CA ILE A 225 -7.90 0.59 21.39
C ILE A 225 -6.62 1.44 21.54
N PRO A 226 -6.37 2.07 22.70
CA PRO A 226 -5.35 3.10 22.81
C PRO A 226 -3.92 2.58 22.55
N PHE A 227 -3.54 1.44 23.10
CA PHE A 227 -2.18 0.95 22.94
C PHE A 227 -1.94 0.30 21.56
N LEU A 228 -2.96 -0.30 20.94
CA LEU A 228 -2.92 -0.64 19.51
C LEU A 228 -2.63 0.59 18.62
N GLN A 229 -3.33 1.71 18.84
CA GLN A 229 -3.08 2.94 18.10
C GLN A 229 -1.66 3.46 18.33
N ALA A 230 -1.17 3.42 19.58
CA ALA A 230 0.20 3.80 19.90
C ALA A 230 1.25 2.94 19.18
N VAL A 231 1.03 1.61 19.09
CA VAL A 231 1.91 0.70 18.35
C VAL A 231 1.94 1.04 16.86
N LEU A 232 0.78 1.32 16.24
CA LEU A 232 0.71 1.70 14.83
C LEU A 232 1.41 3.05 14.57
N GLN A 233 1.20 4.04 15.44
CA GLN A 233 1.87 5.34 15.33
C GLN A 233 3.38 5.22 15.50
N GLU A 234 3.85 4.45 16.47
CA GLU A 234 5.29 4.22 16.68
C GLU A 234 5.91 3.44 15.52
N SER A 235 5.17 2.50 14.94
CA SER A 235 5.60 1.78 13.73
C SER A 235 5.69 2.72 12.52
N LEU A 236 4.74 3.64 12.35
CA LEU A 236 4.81 4.68 11.31
C LEU A 236 5.99 5.65 11.52
N ARG A 237 6.34 5.93 12.78
CA ARG A 237 7.47 6.78 13.16
C ARG A 237 8.81 6.14 12.82
N LEU A 238 9.00 4.86 13.19
CA LEU A 238 10.26 4.13 13.01
C LEU A 238 10.42 3.51 11.61
N TYR A 239 9.33 3.06 11.01
CA TYR A 239 9.29 2.40 9.69
C TYR A 239 8.28 3.09 8.75
N PRO A 240 8.47 4.38 8.41
CA PRO A 240 7.57 5.09 7.50
C PRO A 240 7.63 4.45 6.10
N PRO A 241 6.52 3.91 5.56
CA PRO A 241 6.54 3.23 4.26
C PRO A 241 6.88 4.14 3.07
N ALA A 242 6.60 5.44 3.21
CA ALA A 242 6.95 6.48 2.25
C ALA A 242 7.93 7.47 2.91
N PRO A 243 9.23 7.13 3.02
CA PRO A 243 10.23 7.96 3.70
C PRO A 243 10.68 9.16 2.85
N ASN A 244 10.12 9.30 1.64
CA ASN A 244 10.56 10.29 0.69
C ASN A 244 10.12 11.71 1.07
N THR A 245 10.92 12.68 0.66
CA THR A 245 10.58 14.10 0.73
C THR A 245 9.46 14.37 -0.27
N PHE A 246 8.23 14.62 0.18
CA PHE A 246 7.14 14.99 -0.72
C PHE A 246 7.35 16.43 -1.21
N PRO A 247 7.65 16.63 -2.50
CA PRO A 247 7.99 17.95 -3.01
C PRO A 247 6.76 18.87 -3.00
N ARG A 248 6.92 20.07 -2.43
CA ARG A 248 6.02 21.21 -2.64
C ARG A 248 6.60 22.11 -3.71
N ARG A 249 5.82 23.02 -4.28
CA ARG A 249 6.31 24.01 -5.24
C ARG A 249 5.90 25.40 -4.78
N THR A 250 6.87 26.30 -4.63
CA THR A 250 6.59 27.67 -4.19
C THR A 250 5.82 28.43 -5.28
N PRO A 251 4.73 29.14 -4.91
CA PRO A 251 3.96 29.96 -5.85
C PRO A 251 4.75 31.22 -6.27
N ALA A 252 4.28 31.92 -7.31
CA ALA A 252 4.79 33.25 -7.63
C ALA A 252 4.23 34.29 -6.66
N PRO A 253 5.03 35.29 -6.19
CA PRO A 253 6.43 35.59 -6.53
C PRO A 253 7.48 34.80 -5.73
N GLY A 254 7.08 34.04 -4.72
CA GLY A 254 7.91 33.28 -3.79
C GLY A 254 7.22 33.22 -2.43
N GLN A 255 7.85 32.61 -1.43
CA GLN A 255 7.29 32.52 -0.08
C GLN A 255 8.39 32.51 0.97
N VAL A 256 8.13 33.11 2.14
CA VAL A 256 9.02 33.00 3.30
C VAL A 256 8.74 31.68 4.01
N ILE A 257 9.76 30.84 4.16
CA ILE A 257 9.71 29.55 4.85
C ILE A 257 10.80 29.57 5.92
N CYS A 258 10.44 29.33 7.18
CA CYS A 258 11.34 29.39 8.34
C CYS A 258 12.20 30.67 8.37
N GLY A 259 11.56 31.83 8.15
CA GLY A 259 12.22 33.14 8.13
C GLY A 259 13.09 33.43 6.90
N ARG A 260 13.18 32.52 5.92
CA ARG A 260 13.98 32.71 4.70
C ARG A 260 13.10 32.81 3.47
N PHE A 261 13.36 33.79 2.60
CA PHE A 261 12.65 33.91 1.32
C PHE A 261 13.08 32.80 0.35
N VAL A 262 12.10 32.06 -0.16
CA VAL A 262 12.26 31.00 -1.16
C VAL A 262 11.64 31.47 -2.47
N PRO A 263 12.41 31.58 -3.57
CA PRO A 263 11.90 32.06 -4.87
C PRO A 263 10.78 31.17 -5.43
N ALA A 264 9.93 31.75 -6.29
CA ALA A 264 8.92 31.00 -7.04
C ALA A 264 9.50 29.81 -7.82
N LYS A 265 8.67 28.77 -8.01
CA LYS A 265 9.03 27.54 -8.76
C LYS A 265 10.15 26.71 -8.14
N THR A 266 10.56 27.01 -6.91
CA THR A 266 11.47 26.18 -6.11
C THR A 266 10.71 24.98 -5.56
N THR A 267 11.40 23.85 -5.37
CA THR A 267 10.81 22.61 -4.87
C THR A 267 11.32 22.26 -3.48
N PRO A 268 10.81 22.91 -2.42
CA PRO A 268 11.12 22.49 -1.06
C PRO A 268 10.47 21.13 -0.76
N GLY A 269 11.10 20.35 0.09
CA GLY A 269 10.56 19.10 0.62
C GLY A 269 10.75 19.04 2.14
N ILE A 270 9.86 18.33 2.81
CA ILE A 270 9.96 18.02 4.24
C ILE A 270 10.44 16.57 4.39
N CYS A 271 11.53 16.35 5.11
CA CYS A 271 12.06 15.00 5.37
C CYS A 271 11.30 14.41 6.57
N ARG A 272 10.40 13.47 6.29
CA ARG A 272 9.53 12.91 7.34
C ARG A 272 10.30 12.13 8.42
N ILE A 273 11.35 11.41 8.03
CA ILE A 273 12.21 10.69 8.98
C ILE A 273 12.91 11.64 9.95
N GLU A 274 13.33 12.82 9.49
CA GLU A 274 13.98 13.78 10.40
C GLU A 274 12.95 14.40 11.36
N ASP A 275 11.78 14.81 10.87
CA ASP A 275 10.72 15.37 11.73
C ASP A 275 10.26 14.41 12.83
N ASP A 276 10.13 13.11 12.51
CA ASP A 276 9.66 12.07 13.43
C ASP A 276 10.72 11.64 14.48
N HIS A 277 11.96 12.10 14.33
CA HIS A 277 13.10 11.75 15.19
C HIS A 277 13.81 12.97 15.81
N VAL A 278 13.39 14.20 15.47
CA VAL A 278 13.87 15.41 16.13
C VAL A 278 13.23 15.50 17.51
N SER A 279 14.05 15.33 18.55
CA SER A 279 13.73 15.76 19.92
C SER A 279 13.29 17.22 19.87
N SER A 280 12.12 17.54 20.46
CA SER A 280 11.57 18.90 20.61
C SER A 280 12.43 19.80 21.53
N SER A 281 13.73 19.89 21.23
CA SER A 281 14.74 20.67 21.95
C SER A 281 15.25 21.87 21.13
N MET A 282 14.57 22.23 20.04
CA MET A 282 14.69 23.56 19.45
C MET A 282 13.61 24.48 20.00
N GLU A 283 13.66 24.72 21.31
CA GLU A 283 13.21 25.99 21.86
C GLU A 283 14.38 26.99 21.78
N LEU A 284 14.05 28.22 21.36
CA LEU A 284 14.85 29.45 21.18
C LEU A 284 15.36 29.74 19.75
#